data_AF-A0A1C0YJE8-F1
#
_entry.id   AF-A0A1C0YJE8-F1
#
_cell.length_a   1.000
_cell.length_b   1.000
_cell.length_c   1.000
_cell.angle_alpha   90.00
_cell.angle_beta   90.00
_cell.angle_gamma   90.00
#
_symmetry.space_group_name_H-M   'P 1'
#
loop_
_entity.id
_entity.type
_entity.pdbx_description
1 polymer ?
#
loop_
_entity_poly.entity_id
_entity_poly.type
_entity_poly.pdbx_seq_one_letter_code
_entity_poly.pdbx_strand_id
1 'polypeptide(L)'
;MRILVLCCALLLAGCNAPAPKPFTFEEDITQIEVTSTIPGKQITAPETIDLFEEAMNEAAELEGDHTDEGPRHTVEMTYDDGSTHHVDIYYSVPQNNANFIVDAQRYEVNEQHVESFIQFFEAL
;
A
#
# COMPACT_ATOMS: atom_id res chain seq x y z
N MET A 1 -50.69 37.89 -2.05
CA MET A 1 -50.35 37.15 -3.28
C MET A 1 -49.16 36.26 -2.93
N ARG A 2 -49.34 34.93 -3.02
CA ARG A 2 -48.31 33.89 -2.81
C ARG A 2 -47.44 33.77 -4.07
N ILE A 3 -46.17 33.36 -3.89
CA ILE A 3 -45.28 32.52 -4.75
C ILE A 3 -43.87 32.71 -4.14
N LEU A 4 -43.36 31.79 -3.30
CA LEU A 4 -42.51 30.61 -3.64
C LEU A 4 -41.34 30.99 -4.58
N VAL A 5 -40.07 30.79 -4.25
CA VAL A 5 -39.27 29.55 -4.40
C VAL A 5 -37.94 29.91 -3.70
N LEU A 6 -37.58 29.38 -2.53
CA LEU A 6 -37.10 28.03 -2.25
C LEU A 6 -36.09 27.50 -3.29
N CYS A 7 -34.81 27.89 -3.21
CA CYS A 7 -33.67 27.04 -3.56
C CYS A 7 -32.37 27.84 -3.55
N CYS A 8 -31.58 27.68 -2.49
CA CYS A 8 -30.13 27.49 -2.55
C CYS A 8 -29.63 27.18 -1.14
N ALA A 9 -30.22 26.13 -0.53
CA ALA A 9 -29.46 25.30 0.39
C ALA A 9 -28.44 24.55 -0.48
N LEU A 10 -27.39 25.27 -0.89
CA LEU A 10 -26.19 24.71 -1.50
C LEU A 10 -25.48 23.92 -0.40
N LEU A 11 -25.96 22.68 -0.24
CA LEU A 11 -25.12 21.50 -0.17
C LEU A 11 -23.86 21.67 0.69
N LEU A 12 -24.06 21.92 1.98
CA LEU A 12 -23.14 21.49 3.05
C LEU A 12 -23.29 19.97 3.29
N ALA A 13 -23.31 19.20 2.20
CA ALA A 13 -23.15 17.75 2.21
C ALA A 13 -21.81 17.45 1.54
N GLY A 14 -20.74 18.09 2.04
CA GLY A 14 -19.42 17.51 1.89
C GLY A 14 -19.47 16.18 2.62
N CYS A 15 -19.46 15.10 1.85
CA CYS A 15 -19.34 13.74 2.32
C CYS A 15 -18.32 13.69 3.47
N ASN A 16 -18.77 13.42 4.70
CA ASN A 16 -17.91 12.80 5.71
C ASN A 16 -17.71 11.35 5.27
N ALA A 17 -17.03 11.15 4.13
CA ALA A 17 -16.39 9.87 3.90
C ALA A 17 -15.35 9.74 5.01
N PRO A 18 -15.36 8.66 5.82
CA PRO A 18 -14.27 8.43 6.76
C PRO A 18 -12.97 8.51 5.97
N ALA A 19 -11.99 9.24 6.50
CA ALA A 19 -10.65 9.21 5.92
C ALA A 19 -10.23 7.74 5.81
N PRO A 20 -9.70 7.29 4.65
CA PRO A 20 -9.27 5.92 4.49
C PRO A 20 -8.31 5.57 5.63
N LYS A 21 -8.53 4.40 6.23
CA LYS A 21 -7.71 3.98 7.37
C LYS A 21 -6.31 3.67 6.83
N PRO A 22 -5.24 4.22 7.43
CA PRO A 22 -3.90 3.85 7.04
C PRO A 22 -3.69 2.34 7.20
N PHE A 23 -2.93 1.73 6.30
CA PHE A 23 -2.47 0.37 6.49
C PHE A 23 -1.57 0.28 7.72
N THR A 24 -1.75 -0.80 8.48
CA THR A 24 -0.94 -1.15 9.65
C THR A 24 -0.82 -2.66 9.71
N PHE A 25 0.38 -3.18 9.92
CA PHE A 25 0.55 -4.60 10.21
C PHE A 25 -0.11 -4.95 11.54
N GLU A 26 -0.70 -6.14 11.61
CA GLU A 26 -1.30 -6.65 12.85
C GLU A 26 -0.25 -7.27 13.78
N GLU A 27 0.86 -7.75 13.22
CA GLU A 27 1.95 -8.44 13.91
C GLU A 27 3.31 -8.03 13.29
N ASP A 28 4.40 -8.26 14.01
CA ASP A 28 5.77 -7.93 13.57
C ASP A 28 6.25 -8.90 12.48
N ILE A 29 6.85 -8.39 11.41
CA ILE A 29 7.41 -9.23 10.34
C ILE A 29 8.76 -9.79 10.78
N THR A 30 8.97 -11.10 10.60
CA THR A 30 10.25 -11.77 10.90
C THR A 30 11.03 -12.16 9.64
N GLN A 31 10.33 -12.28 8.51
CA GLN A 31 10.92 -12.66 7.23
C GLN A 31 10.09 -12.12 6.07
N ILE A 32 10.80 -11.73 5.01
CA ILE A 32 10.24 -11.37 3.71
C ILE A 32 10.85 -12.29 2.65
N GLU A 33 10.02 -12.92 1.82
CA GLU A 33 10.45 -13.72 0.67
C GLU A 33 9.83 -13.20 -0.63
N VAL A 34 10.66 -12.84 -1.62
CA VAL A 34 10.17 -12.42 -2.93
C VAL A 34 10.06 -13.63 -3.87
N THR A 35 8.87 -13.89 -4.39
CA THR A 35 8.51 -15.18 -5.03
C THR A 35 8.26 -15.11 -6.54
N SER A 36 7.99 -13.94 -7.12
CA SER A 36 7.51 -13.83 -8.52
C SER A 36 8.59 -13.61 -9.57
N THR A 37 9.78 -13.12 -9.21
CA THR A 37 10.74 -12.57 -10.20
C THR A 37 12.18 -13.05 -10.02
N ILE A 38 12.54 -13.53 -8.82
CA ILE A 38 13.86 -14.05 -8.44
C ILE A 38 13.60 -15.33 -7.61
N PRO A 39 14.40 -16.41 -7.73
CA PRO A 39 14.21 -17.58 -6.88
C PRO A 39 14.33 -17.22 -5.39
N GLY A 40 13.18 -17.16 -4.70
CA GLY A 40 13.02 -17.23 -3.24
C GLY A 40 14.02 -16.41 -2.43
N LYS A 41 14.25 -15.14 -2.80
CA LYS A 41 15.18 -14.30 -2.06
C LYS A 41 14.59 -14.03 -0.68
N GLN A 42 15.18 -14.67 0.31
CA GLN A 42 14.79 -14.56 1.72
C GLN A 42 15.54 -13.41 2.38
N ILE A 43 14.80 -12.56 3.09
CA ILE A 43 15.29 -11.39 3.80
C ILE A 43 14.89 -11.54 5.26
N THR A 44 15.89 -11.58 6.14
CA THR A 44 15.74 -11.72 7.60
C THR A 44 16.55 -10.68 8.37
N ALA A 45 17.22 -9.77 7.65
CA ALA A 45 17.99 -8.69 8.23
C ALA A 45 17.00 -7.64 8.80
N PRO A 46 17.00 -7.38 10.13
CA PRO A 46 16.01 -6.51 10.77
C PRO A 46 15.93 -5.13 10.14
N GLU A 47 17.07 -4.50 9.85
CA GLU A 47 17.11 -3.16 9.23
C GLU A 47 16.47 -3.12 7.84
N THR A 48 16.41 -4.26 7.15
CA THR A 48 15.76 -4.36 5.84
C THR A 48 14.26 -4.55 5.98
N ILE A 49 13.84 -5.30 7.00
CA ILE A 49 12.43 -5.48 7.34
C ILE A 49 11.85 -4.15 7.82
N ASP A 50 12.55 -3.42 8.69
CA ASP A 50 12.14 -2.11 9.20
C ASP A 50 11.85 -1.13 8.04
N LEU A 51 12.72 -1.07 7.03
CA LEU A 51 12.52 -0.22 5.83
C LEU A 51 11.26 -0.61 5.04
N PHE A 52 10.97 -1.90 4.95
CA PHE A 52 9.78 -2.41 4.28
C PHE A 52 8.51 -2.08 5.09
N GLU A 53 8.57 -2.26 6.41
CA GLU A 53 7.49 -1.92 7.32
C GLU A 53 7.18 -0.42 7.33
N GLU A 54 8.21 0.43 7.42
CA GLU A 54 8.08 1.89 7.34
C GLU A 54 7.41 2.35 6.03
N ALA A 55 7.75 1.69 4.91
CA ALA A 55 7.17 2.02 3.62
C ALA A 55 5.69 1.64 3.50
N MET A 56 5.30 0.51 4.10
CA MET A 56 3.92 0.02 4.02
C MET A 56 3.02 0.61 5.12
N ASN A 57 3.58 0.94 6.29
CA ASN A 57 2.84 1.59 7.35
C ASN A 57 2.40 2.99 6.93
N GLU A 58 1.22 3.39 7.39
CA GLU A 58 0.59 4.66 7.02
C GLU A 58 0.26 4.79 5.52
N ALA A 59 0.35 3.70 4.75
CA ALA A 59 -0.04 3.66 3.36
C ALA A 59 -1.52 4.03 3.19
N ALA A 60 -1.78 4.86 2.18
CA ALA A 60 -3.12 5.37 1.90
C ALA A 60 -3.90 4.37 1.05
N GLU A 61 -5.12 4.05 1.46
CA GLU A 61 -6.01 3.20 0.67
C GLU A 61 -6.34 3.88 -0.67
N LEU A 62 -6.26 3.11 -1.76
CA LEU A 62 -6.59 3.56 -3.11
C LEU A 62 -7.94 2.98 -3.55
N GLU A 63 -8.85 3.85 -3.99
CA GLU A 63 -10.11 3.42 -4.60
C GLU A 63 -9.95 3.11 -6.09
N GLY A 64 -10.69 2.12 -6.58
CA GLY A 64 -10.80 1.78 -8.00
C GLY A 64 -10.02 0.54 -8.43
N ASP A 65 -10.25 0.11 -9.68
CA ASP A 65 -9.60 -1.07 -10.24
C ASP A 65 -8.08 -0.87 -10.38
N HIS A 66 -7.33 -1.95 -10.24
CA HIS A 66 -5.91 -1.95 -10.59
C HIS A 66 -5.76 -1.70 -12.10
N THR A 67 -5.14 -0.58 -12.46
CA THR A 67 -4.67 -0.32 -13.82
C THR A 67 -3.22 -0.78 -13.91
N ASP A 68 -2.84 -1.49 -14.98
CA ASP A 68 -1.48 -2.04 -15.17
C ASP A 68 -0.38 -0.98 -14.88
N GLU A 69 0.27 -1.09 -13.72
CA GLU A 69 1.19 -0.09 -13.17
C GLU A 69 2.66 -0.56 -13.12
N GLY A 70 3.02 -1.53 -13.97
CA GLY A 70 4.41 -2.00 -14.11
C GLY A 70 4.60 -3.46 -13.66
N PRO A 71 5.85 -3.88 -13.39
CA PRO A 71 6.15 -5.24 -12.97
C PRO A 71 5.53 -5.55 -11.60
N ARG A 72 4.92 -6.73 -11.49
CA ARG A 72 4.38 -7.28 -10.25
C ARG A 72 5.47 -8.06 -9.50
N HIS A 73 5.63 -7.74 -8.22
CA HIS A 73 6.43 -8.52 -7.28
C HIS A 73 5.53 -9.14 -6.21
N THR A 74 5.44 -10.47 -6.15
CA THR A 74 4.74 -11.15 -5.05
C THR A 74 5.71 -11.40 -3.91
N VAL A 75 5.32 -10.95 -2.73
CA VAL A 75 6.08 -11.04 -1.50
C VAL A 75 5.31 -11.90 -0.50
N GLU A 76 5.95 -12.91 0.06
CA GLU A 76 5.47 -13.65 1.22
C GLU A 76 6.12 -13.07 2.48
N MET A 77 5.30 -12.64 3.43
CA MET A 77 5.74 -12.15 4.73
C MET A 77 5.43 -13.22 5.77
N THR A 78 6.38 -13.50 6.66
CA THR A 78 6.17 -14.38 7.81
C THR A 78 6.20 -13.56 9.08
N TYR A 79 5.18 -13.69 9.91
CA TYR A 79 5.06 -12.98 11.19
C TYR A 79 5.62 -13.78 12.35
N ASP A 80 5.76 -13.15 13.51
CA ASP A 80 6.28 -13.77 14.73
C ASP A 80 5.41 -14.93 15.26
N ASP A 81 4.10 -14.88 15.02
CA ASP A 81 3.14 -15.95 15.31
C ASP A 81 3.26 -17.15 14.36
N GLY A 82 4.10 -17.03 13.32
CA GLY A 82 4.38 -18.03 12.30
C GLY A 82 3.35 -18.08 11.17
N SER A 83 2.36 -17.19 11.16
CA SER A 83 1.45 -17.00 10.03
C SER A 83 2.18 -16.35 8.86
N THR A 84 1.62 -16.52 7.65
CA THR A 84 2.17 -15.91 6.44
C THR A 84 1.10 -15.20 5.64
N HIS A 85 1.43 -14.04 5.09
CA HIS A 85 0.56 -13.28 4.17
C HIS A 85 1.29 -12.96 2.87
N HIS A 86 0.51 -12.88 1.79
CA HIS A 86 1.02 -12.48 0.47
C HIS A 86 0.64 -11.06 0.15
N VAL A 87 1.59 -10.31 -0.37
CA VAL A 87 1.40 -8.95 -0.85
C VAL A 87 1.91 -8.87 -2.28
N ASP A 88 1.11 -8.28 -3.16
CA ASP A 88 1.55 -7.96 -4.50
C ASP A 88 1.99 -6.49 -4.56
N ILE A 89 3.26 -6.28 -4.85
CA ILE A 89 3.91 -4.98 -4.99
C ILE A 89 4.00 -4.59 -6.46
N TYR A 90 3.72 -3.32 -6.74
CA TYR A 90 3.87 -2.69 -8.05
C TYR A 90 4.61 -1.37 -7.86
N TYR A 91 5.59 -1.07 -8.71
CA TYR A 91 6.27 0.22 -8.66
C TYR A 91 6.70 0.69 -10.05
N SER A 92 6.84 2.01 -10.19
CA SER A 92 7.29 2.64 -11.43
C SER A 92 8.40 3.63 -11.13
N VAL A 93 9.64 3.25 -11.51
CA VAL A 93 10.81 4.13 -11.40
C VAL A 93 10.60 5.47 -12.14
N PRO A 94 10.05 5.52 -13.38
CA PRO A 94 9.84 6.79 -14.07
C PRO A 94 8.81 7.71 -13.41
N GLN A 95 7.82 7.14 -12.70
CA GLN A 95 6.76 7.91 -12.04
C GLN A 95 7.04 8.16 -10.55
N ASN A 96 8.06 7.50 -10.00
CA ASN A 96 8.40 7.51 -8.58
C ASN A 96 7.17 7.24 -7.69
N ASN A 97 6.47 6.15 -7.98
CA ASN A 97 5.34 5.67 -7.21
C ASN A 97 5.47 4.17 -6.94
N ALA A 98 4.82 3.71 -5.87
CA ALA A 98 4.74 2.32 -5.51
C ALA A 98 3.40 2.05 -4.83
N ASN A 99 2.76 0.96 -5.20
CA ASN A 99 1.47 0.53 -4.71
C ASN A 99 1.55 -0.93 -4.31
N PHE A 100 0.67 -1.36 -3.42
CA PHE A 100 0.55 -2.75 -3.05
C PHE A 100 -0.89 -3.21 -2.90
N ILE A 101 -1.07 -4.52 -3.03
CA ILE A 101 -2.36 -5.19 -2.84
C ILE A 101 -2.18 -6.26 -1.77
N VAL A 102 -3.01 -6.18 -0.74
CA VAL A 102 -3.11 -7.14 0.36
C VAL A 102 -4.59 -7.36 0.68
N ASP A 103 -5.01 -8.60 0.85
CA ASP A 103 -6.43 -8.97 1.09
C ASP A 103 -7.43 -8.36 0.10
N ALA A 104 -7.04 -8.27 -1.17
CA ALA A 104 -7.78 -7.61 -2.24
C ALA A 104 -8.01 -6.09 -2.08
N GLN A 105 -7.39 -5.48 -1.06
CA GLN A 105 -7.38 -4.04 -0.85
C GLN A 105 -6.09 -3.43 -1.41
N ARG A 106 -6.23 -2.29 -2.09
CA ARG A 106 -5.12 -1.57 -2.72
C ARG A 106 -4.68 -0.39 -1.86
N TYR A 107 -3.37 -0.18 -1.78
CA TYR A 107 -2.75 0.91 -1.04
C TYR A 107 -1.63 1.56 -1.86
N GLU A 108 -1.43 2.85 -1.64
CA GLU A 108 -0.24 3.61 -2.06
C GLU A 108 0.79 3.57 -0.94
N VAL A 109 2.03 3.16 -1.26
CA VAL A 109 3.16 3.17 -0.32
C VAL A 109 3.32 4.57 0.27
N ASN A 110 3.71 4.64 1.54
CA ASN A 110 3.93 5.90 2.23
C ASN A 110 4.84 6.83 1.43
N GLU A 111 4.35 8.03 1.11
CA GLU A 111 5.02 9.00 0.22
C GLU A 111 6.46 9.33 0.66
N GLN A 112 6.74 9.25 1.96
CA GLN A 112 8.06 9.55 2.53
C GLN A 112 9.09 8.46 2.24
N HIS A 113 8.63 7.24 1.93
CA HIS A 113 9.46 6.04 1.81
C HIS A 113 9.44 5.42 0.41
N VAL A 114 8.67 5.97 -0.54
CA VAL A 114 8.56 5.44 -1.92
C VAL A 114 9.94 5.26 -2.57
N GLU A 115 10.82 6.26 -2.48
CA GLU A 115 12.14 6.18 -3.10
C GLU A 115 13.00 5.05 -2.49
N SER A 116 13.07 4.97 -1.16
CA SER A 116 13.80 3.90 -0.47
C SER A 116 13.21 2.52 -0.74
N PHE A 117 11.90 2.43 -0.89
CA PHE A 117 11.20 1.18 -1.19
C PHE A 117 11.50 0.70 -2.62
N ILE A 118 11.47 1.59 -3.61
CA ILE A 118 11.87 1.27 -4.99
C ILE A 118 13.35 0.83 -5.02
N GLN A 119 14.24 1.56 -4.35
CA GLN A 119 15.66 1.20 -4.28
C GLN A 119 15.88 -0.17 -3.63
N PHE A 120 15.10 -0.48 -2.60
CA PHE A 120 15.10 -1.81 -1.97
C PHE A 120 14.81 -2.90 -3.01
N PHE A 121 13.74 -2.79 -3.81
CA PHE A 121 13.41 -3.79 -4.82
C PHE A 121 14.40 -3.85 -6.00
N GLU A 122 14.94 -2.72 -6.46
CA GLU A 122 15.94 -2.67 -7.53
C GLU A 122 17.30 -3.24 -7.11
N ALA A 123 17.58 -3.30 -5.79
CA ALA A 123 18.79 -3.90 -5.24
C ALA A 123 18.66 -5.42 -4.99
N LEU A 124 17.49 -6.02 -5.22
CA LEU A 124 17.27 -7.44 -4.96
C LEU A 124 17.89 -8.35 -6.02
#